data_AF-A0A8K1FZS9-F1
#
_entry.id   AF-A0A8K1FZS9-F1
#
_cell.length_a   1.000
_cell.length_b   1.000
_cell.length_c   1.000
_cell.angle_alpha   90.00
_cell.angle_beta   90.00
_cell.angle_gamma   90.00
#
_symmetry.space_group_name_H-M   'P 1'
#
loop_
_entity.id
_entity.type
_entity.pdbx_description
1 polymer ?
#
loop_
_entity_poly.entity_id
_entity_poly.type
_entity_poly.pdbx_seq_one_letter_code
_entity_poly.pdbx_strand_id
1 'polypeptide(L)' 'MELLFGRRRTPEELLRQNQRALARAVRELDRERQKLEAQEKKIIVDIKKMAKQGQMDKVRVMAKDHPCP' A
#
# COMPACT_ATOMS: atom_id res chain seq x y z
N MET A 1 -17.91 28.98 31.72
CA MET A 1 -18.71 28.31 30.68
C MET A 1 -17.97 28.22 29.34
N GLU A 2 -16.63 28.23 29.32
CA GLU A 2 -15.80 28.16 28.10
C GLU A 2 -15.11 26.79 27.95
N LEU A 3 -15.11 25.98 29.01
CA LEU A 3 -14.67 24.58 29.00
C LEU A 3 -15.76 23.62 28.47
N LEU A 4 -17.02 24.07 28.42
CA LEU A 4 -18.20 23.25 28.08
C LEU A 4 -18.72 23.49 26.66
N PHE A 5 -18.43 24.66 26.07
CA PHE A 5 -18.68 24.94 24.67
C PHE A 5 -17.33 25.00 23.95
N GLY A 6 -16.83 23.82 23.59
CA GLY A 6 -15.64 23.68 22.77
C GLY A 6 -15.75 24.63 21.58
N ARG A 7 -14.74 25.49 21.40
CA ARG A 7 -14.65 26.40 20.25
C ARG A 7 -15.04 25.63 18.99
N ARG A 8 -16.08 26.09 18.30
CA ARG A 8 -16.42 25.61 16.96
C ARG A 8 -15.13 25.75 16.15
N ARG A 9 -14.52 24.62 15.76
CA ARG A 9 -13.29 24.62 14.94
C ARG A 9 -13.52 25.57 13.80
N THR A 10 -12.63 26.55 13.64
CA THR A 10 -12.75 27.46 12.51
C THR A 10 -12.60 26.65 11.22
N PRO A 11 -13.20 27.08 10.10
CA PRO A 11 -13.04 26.41 8.81
C PRO A 11 -11.56 26.16 8.46
N GLU A 12 -10.69 27.10 8.83
CA GLU A 12 -9.24 26.99 8.67
C GLU A 12 -8.60 25.88 9.52
N GLU A 13 -9.04 25.70 10.77
CA GLU A 13 -8.57 24.60 11.61
C GLU A 13 -9.01 23.24 11.08
N LEU A 14 -10.25 23.15 10.56
CA LEU A 14 -10.77 21.95 9.92
C LEU A 14 -10.00 21.64 8.63
N LEU A 15 -9.70 22.65 7.80
CA LEU A 15 -8.87 22.51 6.61
C LEU A 15 -7.47 22.01 6.95
N ARG A 16 -6.81 22.58 7.97
CA ARG A 16 -5.48 22.14 8.43
C ARG A 16 -5.49 20.71 8.99
N GLN A 17 -6.57 20.26 9.59
CA GLN A 17 -6.70 18.87 10.06
C GLN A 17 -6.90 17.90 8.89
N ASN A 18 -7.73 18.26 7.92
CA ASN A 18 -7.93 17.47 6.70
C ASN A 18 -6.65 17.37 5.88
N GLN A 19 -5.91 18.47 5.68
CA GLN A 19 -4.61 18.44 5.00
C GLN A 19 -3.62 17.50 5.68
N ARG A 20 -3.59 17.50 7.02
CA ARG A 20 -2.75 16.55 7.79
C ARG A 20 -3.22 15.10 7.67
N ALA A 21 -4.53 14.87 7.63
CA ALA A 21 -5.10 13.54 7.40
C ALA A 21 -4.75 13.03 5.99
N LEU A 22 -4.91 13.87 4.97
CA LEU A 22 -4.54 13.58 3.58
C LEU A 22 -3.04 13.30 3.46
N ALA A 23 -2.17 14.12 4.05
CA ALA A 23 -0.72 13.90 4.01
C ALA A 23 -0.30 12.59 4.69
N ARG A 24 -1.00 12.16 5.75
CA ARG A 24 -0.79 10.85 6.39
C ARG A 24 -1.23 9.71 5.47
N ALA A 25 -2.43 9.80 4.90
CA ALA A 25 -2.95 8.80 3.98
C ALA A 25 -2.05 8.63 2.74
N VAL A 26 -1.54 9.73 2.16
CA VAL A 26 -0.59 9.68 1.04
C VAL A 26 0.68 8.93 1.42
N ARG A 27 1.27 9.21 2.59
CA ARG A 27 2.47 8.49 3.05
C ARG A 27 2.21 7.01 3.33
N GLU A 28 1.00 6.69 3.77
CA GLU A 28 0.58 5.31 4.01
C GLU A 28 0.44 4.56 2.67
N LEU A 29 -0.19 5.18 1.68
CA LEU A 29 -0.27 4.67 0.31
C LEU A 29 1.11 4.47 -0.32
N ASP A 30 2.06 5.40 -0.12
CA ASP A 30 3.44 5.23 -0.62
C ASP A 30 4.14 4.04 0.04
N ARG A 31 3.93 3.82 1.34
CA ARG A 31 4.47 2.65 2.05
C ARG A 31 3.84 1.36 1.55
N GLU A 32 2.53 1.36 1.30
CA GLU A 32 1.84 0.20 0.72
C GLU A 32 2.35 -0.11 -0.69
N ARG A 33 2.51 0.91 -1.54
CA ARG A 33 3.13 0.76 -2.86
C ARG A 33 4.51 0.12 -2.79
N GLN A 34 5.39 0.62 -1.92
CA GLN A 34 6.73 0.04 -1.77
C GLN A 34 6.70 -1.42 -1.29
N LYS A 35 5.78 -1.76 -0.39
CA LYS A 35 5.60 -3.14 0.06
C LYS A 35 5.11 -4.04 -1.07
N LEU A 36 4.14 -3.57 -1.85
CA LEU A 36 3.59 -4.29 -3.00
C LEU A 36 4.67 -4.51 -4.06
N GLU A 37 5.42 -3.47 -4.44
CA GLU A 37 6.53 -3.61 -5.40
C GLU A 37 7.62 -4.59 -4.91
N ALA A 38 7.92 -4.60 -3.61
CA ALA A 38 8.86 -5.54 -3.03
C ALA A 38 8.33 -6.98 -3.07
N GLN A 39 7.03 -7.18 -2.87
CA GLN A 39 6.38 -8.49 -2.99
C GLN A 39 6.37 -8.96 -4.44
N GLU A 40 6.03 -8.10 -5.40
CA GLU A 40 6.09 -8.42 -6.83
C GLU A 40 7.49 -8.87 -7.25
N LYS A 41 8.54 -8.13 -6.84
CA LYS A 41 9.93 -8.50 -7.14
C LYS A 41 10.31 -9.85 -6.52
N LYS A 42 9.88 -10.14 -5.30
CA LYS A 42 10.12 -11.44 -4.65
C LYS A 42 9.43 -12.58 -5.40
N ILE A 43 8.16 -12.41 -5.76
CA ILE A 43 7.38 -13.40 -6.52
C ILE A 43 8.06 -13.70 -7.86
N ILE A 44 8.53 -12.69 -8.59
CA ILE A 44 9.27 -12.89 -9.86
C ILE A 44 10.54 -13.73 -9.64
N VAL A 45 11.30 -13.45 -8.58
CA VAL A 45 12.50 -14.23 -8.24
C VAL A 45 12.14 -15.67 -7.87
N ASP A 46 11.07 -15.87 -7.10
CA ASP A 46 10.62 -17.19 -6.67
C ASP A 46 10.08 -18.01 -7.85
N ILE A 47 9.34 -17.40 -8.77
CA ILE A 47 8.92 -18.02 -10.04
C ILE A 47 10.15 -18.46 -10.85
N LYS A 48 11.16 -17.59 -10.99
CA LYS A 48 12.42 -17.93 -11.68
C LYS A 48 13.16 -19.08 -11.01
N LYS A 49 13.19 -19.14 -9.67
CA LYS A 49 13.80 -20.25 -8.93
C LYS A 49 13.00 -21.56 -9.11
N MET A 50 11.67 -21.51 -9.01
CA MET A 50 10.79 -22.67 -9.19
C MET A 50 10.87 -23.24 -10.61
N ALA A 51 11.00 -22.37 -11.61
CA ALA A 51 11.23 -22.77 -13.00
C ALA A 51 12.56 -23.54 -13.16
N LYS A 52 13.64 -23.06 -12.52
CA LYS A 52 14.93 -23.78 -12.51
C LYS A 52 14.87 -25.11 -11.76
N GLN A 53 14.01 -25.23 -10.76
CA GLN A 53 13.78 -26.47 -10.01
C GLN A 53 12.83 -27.46 -10.73
N GLY A 54 12.33 -27.11 -11.92
CA GLY A 54 11.44 -27.97 -12.69
C GLY A 54 10.00 -28.07 -12.16
N GLN A 55 9.60 -27.22 -11.20
CA GLN A 55 8.24 -27.21 -10.64
C GLN A 55 7.28 -26.43 -11.56
N MET A 56 7.11 -26.90 -12.79
CA MET A 56 6.34 -26.23 -13.85
C MET A 56 4.85 -26.05 -13.50
N ASP A 57 4.26 -26.96 -12.72
CA ASP A 57 2.87 -26.83 -12.29
C ASP A 57 2.65 -25.63 -11.36
N LYS A 58 3.59 -25.38 -10.43
CA LYS A 58 3.53 -24.21 -9.54
C LYS A 58 3.81 -22.91 -10.27
N VAL A 59 4.75 -22.92 -11.22
CA VAL A 59 5.03 -21.78 -12.09
C VAL A 59 3.78 -21.42 -12.91
N ARG A 60 3.04 -22.41 -13.41
CA ARG A 60 1.83 -22.19 -14.20
C ARG A 60 0.67 -21.61 -13.38
N VAL A 61 0.54 -21.99 -12.11
CA VAL A 61 -0.45 -21.38 -11.20
C VAL A 61 -0.04 -19.95 -10.85
N MET A 62 1.22 -19.73 -10.43
CA MET A 62 1.70 -18.39 -10.08
C MET A 62 1.69 -17.41 -11.26
N ALA A 63 1.97 -17.87 -12.48
CA ALA A 63 1.89 -17.04 -13.69
C ALA A 63 0.45 -16.66 -14.10
N LYS A 64 -0.56 -17.42 -13.63
CA LYS A 64 -1.98 -17.06 -13.84
C LYS A 64 -2.44 -16.02 -12.82
N ASP A 65 -2.05 -16.18 -11.56
CA ASP A 65 -2.45 -15.27 -10.48
C ASP A 65 -1.74 -13.91 -10.57
N HIS A 66 -0.50 -13.92 -11.06
CA HIS A 66 0.28 -12.71 -11.31
C HIS A 66 0.86 -12.75 -12.73
N PRO A 67 0.10 -12.28 -13.73
CA PRO A 67 0.66 -12.04 -15.05
C PRO A 67 1.76 -10.98 -14.89
N CYS A 68 3.01 -11.34 -15.18
CA CYS A 68 4.07 -10.35 -15.31
C CYS A 68 3.59 -9.29 -16.33
N PRO A 69 3.61 -7.99 -15.97
CA PRO A 69 3.32 -6.93 -16.93
C PRO A 69 4.34 -6.88 -18.07
#